data_AF-A0AA96I4W7-F1
#
_entry.id   AF-A0AA96I4W7-F1
#
_cell.length_a   1.000
_cell.length_b   1.000
_cell.length_c   1.000
_cell.angle_alpha   90.00
_cell.angle_beta   90.00
_cell.angle_gamma   90.00
#
_symmetry.space_group_name_H-M   'P 1'
#
loop_
_entity.id
_entity.type
_entity.pdbx_description
1 polymer ?
#
loop_
_entity_poly.entity_id
_entity_poly.type
_entity_poly.pdbx_seq_one_letter_code
_entity_poly.pdbx_strand_id
1 'polypeptide(L)' 'MNKNLDILKNINILYLEDDENLLKHTSDILEDFVANIYGVKNTIDAMKILLEKK' A
#
# COMPACT_ATOMS: atom_id res chain seq x y z
N MET A 1 -23.11 3.87 -11.11
CA MET A 1 -22.67 4.44 -9.83
C MET A 1 -21.17 4.68 -9.95
N ASN A 2 -20.74 5.92 -10.22
CA ASN A 2 -19.32 6.23 -10.38
C ASN A 2 -18.65 6.17 -9.00
N LYS A 3 -17.80 5.17 -8.77
CA LYS A 3 -16.90 5.17 -7.61
C LYS A 3 -15.88 6.27 -7.86
N ASN A 4 -15.90 7.32 -7.05
CA ASN A 4 -14.91 8.39 -7.14
C ASN A 4 -13.58 7.85 -6.59
N LEU A 5 -12.70 7.41 -7.49
CA LEU A 5 -11.38 6.88 -7.13
C LEU A 5 -10.40 7.99 -6.73
N ASP A 6 -10.70 9.27 -7.01
CA ASP A 6 -9.84 10.38 -6.59
C ASP A 6 -9.74 10.51 -5.06
N ILE A 7 -10.68 9.92 -4.30
CA ILE A 7 -10.58 9.85 -2.84
C ILE A 7 -9.34 9.08 -2.38
N LEU A 8 -8.89 8.10 -3.17
CA LEU A 8 -7.77 7.23 -2.81
C LEU A 8 -6.43 7.96 -2.88
N LYS A 9 -6.31 9.00 -3.71
CA LYS A 9 -5.10 9.83 -3.86
C LYS A 9 -4.68 10.56 -2.59
N ASN A 10 -5.55 10.61 -1.58
CA ASN A 10 -5.28 11.22 -0.29
C ASN A 10 -5.05 10.19 0.84
N ILE A 11 -5.00 8.89 0.50
CA ILE A 11 -4.89 7.80 1.46
C ILE A 11 -3.52 7.15 1.33
N ASN A 12 -2.82 7.00 2.45
CA ASN A 12 -1.64 6.15 2.55
C ASN A 12 -2.08 4.70 2.81
N ILE A 13 -1.53 3.74 2.07
CA ILE A 13 -1.82 2.32 2.22
C ILE A 13 -0.58 1.57 2.69
N LEU A 14 -0.74 0.74 3.72
CA LEU A 14 0.23 -0.30 4.09
C LEU A 14 -0.33 -1.64 3.61
N TYR A 15 0.33 -2.26 2.64
CA TYR A 15 -0.09 -3.52 2.03
C TYR A 15 0.85 -4.64 2.48
N LEU A 16 0.29 -5.66 3.13
CA LEU A 16 1.03 -6.79 3.68
C LEU A 16 0.74 -8.03 2.83
N GLU A 17 1.76 -8.58 2.18
CA GLU A 17 1.64 -9.68 1.23
C GLU A 17 2.93 -10.50 1.21
N ASP A 18 2.85 -11.79 1.51
CA ASP A 18 4.02 -12.66 1.66
C ASP A 18 4.54 -13.23 0.33
N ASP A 19 3.68 -13.32 -0.69
CA ASP A 19 4.11 -13.65 -2.06
C ASP A 19 4.74 -12.44 -2.76
N GLU A 20 5.96 -12.62 -3.27
CA GLU A 20 6.73 -11.53 -3.88
C GLU A 20 6.13 -11.02 -5.20
N ASN A 21 5.59 -11.92 -6.01
CA ASN A 21 5.03 -11.53 -7.30
C ASN A 21 3.73 -10.76 -7.10
N LEU A 22 2.88 -11.22 -6.16
CA LEU A 22 1.63 -10.57 -5.83
C LEU A 22 1.85 -9.23 -5.13
N LEU A 23 2.83 -9.16 -4.21
CA LEU A 23 3.22 -7.93 -3.54
C LEU A 23 3.61 -6.87 -4.55
N LYS A 24 4.51 -7.23 -5.48
CA LYS A 24 4.99 -6.32 -6.52
C LYS A 24 3.86 -5.91 -7.44
N HIS A 25 3.14 -6.88 -8.01
CA HIS A 25 2.08 -6.62 -8.98
C HIS A 25 1.00 -5.70 -8.42
N THR A 26 0.53 -5.96 -7.19
CA THR A 26 -0.53 -5.17 -6.56
C THR A 26 -0.02 -3.80 -6.12
N SER A 27 1.22 -3.70 -5.65
CA SER A 27 1.82 -2.41 -5.28
C SER A 27 1.98 -1.51 -6.50
N ASP A 28 2.49 -2.03 -7.61
CA ASP A 28 2.66 -1.31 -8.87
C ASP A 28 1.31 -0.76 -9.39
N ILE A 29 0.24 -1.55 -9.29
CA ILE A 29 -1.11 -1.09 -9.68
C ILE A 29 -1.57 0.05 -8.77
N LEU A 30 -1.42 -0.11 -7.44
CA LEU A 30 -1.97 0.83 -6.47
C LEU A 30 -1.23 2.17 -6.43
N GLU A 31 0.06 2.19 -6.79
CA GLU A 31 0.90 3.40 -6.79
C GLU A 31 0.27 4.55 -7.60
N ASP A 32 -0.41 4.24 -8.71
CA ASP A 32 -1.08 5.24 -9.55
C ASP A 32 -2.37 5.83 -8.93
N PHE A 33 -2.93 5.20 -7.90
CA PHE A 33 -4.24 5.55 -7.34
C PHE A 33 -4.19 6.13 -5.93
N VAL A 34 -3.09 5.94 -5.18
CA VAL A 34 -3.01 6.28 -3.75
C VAL A 34 -2.00 7.38 -3.47
N ALA A 35 -2.04 7.96 -2.26
CA ALA A 35 -1.06 8.99 -1.88
C ALA A 35 0.34 8.38 -1.74
N ASN A 36 0.45 7.31 -0.95
CA ASN A 36 1.65 6.52 -0.75
C ASN A 36 1.25 5.06 -0.56
N ILE A 37 2.04 4.13 -1.09
CA ILE A 37 1.91 2.71 -0.79
C ILE A 37 3.19 2.17 -0.15
N TYR A 38 3.02 1.38 0.91
CA TYR A 38 4.09 0.69 1.61
C TYR A 38 3.82 -0.81 1.49
N GLY A 39 4.43 -1.45 0.49
CA GLY A 39 4.37 -2.90 0.31
C GLY A 39 5.39 -3.62 1.20
N VAL A 40 4.94 -4.55 2.03
CA VAL A 40 5.80 -5.31 2.96
C VAL A 40 5.45 -6.78 2.98
N LYS A 41 6.45 -7.64 3.21
CA LYS A 41 6.28 -9.10 3.19
C LYS A 41 5.85 -9.73 4.50
N ASN A 42 6.07 -9.03 5.61
CA ASN A 42 5.85 -9.59 6.94
C ASN A 42 5.46 -8.51 7.95
N THR A 43 4.92 -8.97 9.07
CA THR A 43 4.40 -8.11 10.14
C THR A 43 5.49 -7.31 10.84
N ILE A 44 6.74 -7.78 10.86
CA ILE A 44 7.86 -7.06 11.46
C ILE A 44 8.16 -5.80 10.65
N ASP A 45 8.21 -5.91 9.33
CA ASP A 45 8.44 -4.77 8.44
C ASP A 45 7.24 -3.82 8.42
N ALA A 46 6.01 -4.36 8.46
CA ALA A 46 4.80 -3.54 8.64
C ALA A 46 4.86 -2.69 9.92
N MET A 47 5.29 -3.29 11.03
CA MET A 47 5.42 -2.60 12.31
C MET A 47 6.46 -1.47 12.26
N LYS A 48 7.60 -1.68 11.58
CA LYS A 48 8.60 -0.62 11.39
C LYS A 48 8.01 0.59 10.68
N ILE A 49 7.27 0.37 9.59
CA ILE A 49 6.60 1.45 8.85
C ILE A 49 5.67 2.25 9.78
N LEU A 50 4.85 1.57 10.58
CA LEU A 50 3.92 2.23 11.51
C LEU A 50 4.62 3.05 12.61
N LEU A 51 5.80 2.61 13.04
CA LEU A 51 6.57 3.30 14.08
C LEU A 51 7.37 4.50 13.53
N GLU A 52 7.84 4.42 12.28
CA GLU A 52 8.69 5.44 11.66
C GLU A 52 7.90 6.56 10.96
N LYS A 53 6.70 6.27 10.43
CA LYS A 53 5.93 7.17 9.57
C LYS A 53 4.74 7.85 10.29
N LYS A 54 4.94 8.27 11.54
CA LYS A 54 3.93 9.00 12.33
C LYS A 54 3.55 10.35 11.74
#